data_AF-A0A3M0JHJ0-F1
#
_entry.id   AF-A0A3M0JHJ0-F1
#
_cell.length_a   1.000
_cell.length_b   1.000
_cell.length_c   1.000
_cell.angle_alpha   90.00
_cell.angle_beta   90.00
_cell.angle_gamma   90.00
#
_symmetry.space_group_name_H-M   'P 1'
#
loop_
_entity.id
_entity.type
_entity.pdbx_description
1 polymer ?
#
loop_
_entity_poly.entity_id
_entity_poly.type
_entity_poly.pdbx_seq_one_letter_code
_entity_poly.pdbx_strand_id
1 'polypeptide(L)' 'MLRGSDSSVPRNKNPFQEAIVFVVGGGNYIEYQNLIDYIKGKQGKHVLYGCSELFNATQFIKQVDNFDKLYNI' A
#
# COMPACT_ATOMS: atom_id res chain seq x y z
N MET A 1 -32.16 9.92 11.91
CA MET A 1 -30.97 9.06 12.05
C MET A 1 -29.74 9.96 11.94
N LEU A 2 -28.84 9.86 12.92
CA LEU A 2 -27.80 10.83 13.24
C LEU A 2 -26.73 10.93 12.14
N ARG A 3 -26.50 12.16 11.63
CA ARG A 3 -25.29 12.53 10.91
C ARG A 3 -24.11 12.44 11.88
N GLY A 4 -23.29 11.40 11.74
CA GLY A 4 -22.05 11.26 12.48
C GLY A 4 -21.03 12.30 12.01
N SER A 5 -20.77 13.27 12.88
CA SER A 5 -19.52 14.05 13.01
C SER A 5 -18.74 14.29 11.71
N ASP A 6 -18.97 15.46 11.12
CA ASP A 6 -18.09 16.12 10.16
C ASP A 6 -16.67 16.24 10.76
N SER A 7 -15.79 15.31 10.41
CA SER A 7 -14.36 15.57 10.43
C SER A 7 -14.10 16.68 9.42
N SER A 8 -13.81 17.87 9.94
CA SER A 8 -13.64 19.14 9.25
C SER A 8 -12.40 19.20 8.35
N VAL A 9 -12.09 18.13 7.64
CA VAL A 9 -11.14 18.18 6.53
C VAL A 9 -11.86 18.94 5.41
N PRO A 10 -11.34 20.07 4.92
CA PRO A 10 -11.86 20.70 3.73
C PRO A 10 -11.78 19.66 2.61
N ARG A 11 -12.91 19.05 2.24
CA ARG A 11 -12.98 18.23 1.03
C ARG A 11 -12.81 19.19 -0.12
N ASN A 12 -11.57 19.40 -0.52
CA ASN A 12 -11.26 19.94 -1.82
C ASN A 12 -12.08 19.10 -2.81
N LYS A 13 -13.02 19.74 -3.52
CA LYS A 13 -13.93 19.05 -4.46
C LYS A 13 -13.17 18.40 -5.61
N ASN A 14 -11.89 18.73 -5.74
CA ASN A 14 -11.00 18.16 -6.74
C ASN A 14 -10.40 16.84 -6.22
N PRO A 15 -10.55 15.74 -6.98
CA PRO A 15 -9.97 14.46 -6.62
C PRO A 15 -8.44 14.53 -6.61
N PHE A 16 -7.80 13.96 -5.59
CA PHE A 16 -6.34 13.94 -5.41
C PHE A 16 -5.62 13.46 -6.68
N GLN A 17 -4.56 14.17 -7.07
CA GLN A 17 -3.75 13.85 -8.24
C GLN A 17 -2.61 12.88 -7.88
N GLU A 18 -2.12 12.94 -6.64
CA GLU A 18 -1.02 12.11 -6.16
C GLU A 18 -1.43 11.30 -4.94
N ALA A 19 -0.89 10.08 -4.84
CA ALA A 19 -0.97 9.27 -3.64
C ALA A 19 0.40 8.63 -3.37
N ILE A 20 0.75 8.55 -2.08
CA ILE A 20 1.93 7.83 -1.60
C ILE A 20 1.42 6.60 -0.86
N VAL A 21 1.87 5.42 -1.27
CA VAL A 21 1.53 4.12 -0.67
C VAL A 21 2.81 3.57 -0.05
N PHE A 22 2.81 3.36 1.27
CA PHE A 22 3.93 2.76 1.98
C PHE A 22 3.50 1.47 2.68
N VAL A 23 4.05 0.33 2.25
CA VAL A 23 3.75 -0.98 2.86
C VAL A 23 4.77 -1.30 3.95
N VAL A 24 4.28 -1.48 5.18
CA VAL A 24 5.09 -1.89 6.33
C VAL A 24 5.15 -3.41 6.38
N GLY A 25 6.35 -3.96 6.61
CA GLY A 25 6.54 -5.42 6.70
C GLY A 25 6.92 -6.10 5.37
N GLY A 26 7.05 -5.32 4.29
CA GLY A 26 7.53 -5.81 3.00
C GLY A 26 6.57 -5.52 1.87
N GLY A 27 7.10 -5.25 0.69
CA GLY A 27 6.33 -5.00 -0.52
C GLY A 27 6.71 -5.96 -1.64
N ASN A 28 5.83 -6.10 -2.63
CA ASN A 28 6.05 -6.98 -3.77
C ASN A 28 5.91 -6.25 -5.12
N TYR A 29 6.64 -6.71 -6.14
CA TYR A 29 6.56 -6.15 -7.49
C TYR A 29 5.18 -6.30 -8.13
N ILE A 30 4.39 -7.31 -7.77
CA ILE A 30 3.03 -7.50 -8.27
C ILE A 30 2.11 -6.40 -7.72
N GLU A 31 2.29 -5.97 -6.47
CA GLU A 31 1.50 -4.85 -5.89
C GLU A 31 1.81 -3.54 -6.63
N TYR A 32 3.09 -3.27 -6.86
CA TYR A 32 3.52 -2.15 -7.70
C TYR A 32 2.89 -2.22 -9.09
N GLN A 33 2.98 -3.37 -9.76
CA GLN A 33 2.43 -3.55 -11.11
C GLN A 33 0.91 -3.32 -11.14
N ASN A 34 0.18 -3.86 -10.16
CA ASN A 34 -1.25 -3.63 -10.02
C ASN A 34 -1.59 -2.15 -9.85
N LEU A 35 -0.79 -1.39 -9.08
CA LEU A 35 -0.97 0.06 -8.92
C LEU A 35 -0.68 0.82 -10.23
N ILE A 36 0.38 0.45 -10.95
CA ILE A 36 0.71 1.04 -12.25
C ILE A 36 -0.41 0.77 -13.27
N ASP A 37 -0.89 -0.46 -13.35
CA ASP A 37 -1.99 -0.83 -14.25
C ASP A 37 -3.29 -0.10 -13.87
N TYR A 38 -3.55 0.07 -12.57
CA TYR A 38 -4.70 0.83 -12.08
C TYR A 38 -4.67 2.31 -12.50
N ILE A 39 -3.50 2.94 -12.52
CA ILE A 39 -3.37 4.36 -12.89
C ILE A 39 -3.23 4.60 -14.40
N LYS A 40 -2.83 3.59 -15.18
CA LYS A 40 -2.58 3.71 -16.62
C LYS A 40 -3.76 4.31 -17.41
N GLY A 41 -5.00 4.06 -16.98
CA GLY A 41 -6.22 4.61 -17.58
C GLY A 41 -6.70 5.94 -16.98
N LYS A 42 -5.98 6.51 -15.99
CA LYS A 42 -6.42 7.66 -15.20
C LYS A 42 -5.52 8.86 -15.47
N GLN A 43 -5.99 9.76 -16.33
CA GLN A 43 -5.25 10.99 -16.65
C GLN A 43 -5.04 11.86 -15.40
N GLY A 44 -3.81 12.38 -15.26
CA GLY A 44 -3.44 13.26 -14.16
C GLY A 44 -3.42 12.59 -12.79
N LYS A 45 -3.28 11.25 -12.74
CA LYS A 45 -3.09 10.49 -11.50
C LYS A 45 -1.68 9.90 -11.43
N HIS A 46 -1.06 10.03 -10.27
CA HIS A 46 0.26 9.51 -9.97
C HIS A 46 0.24 8.77 -8.63
N VAL A 47 0.93 7.63 -8.57
CA VAL A 47 1.06 6.83 -7.35
C VAL A 47 2.54 6.55 -7.13
N LEU A 48 3.05 7.00 -5.99
CA LEU A 48 4.37 6.62 -5.49
C LEU A 48 4.20 5.41 -4.57
N TYR A 49 4.80 4.30 -4.95
CA TYR A 49 4.83 3.08 -4.15
C TYR A 49 6.16 2.94 -3.42
N GLY A 50 6.10 2.65 -2.13
CA GLY A 50 7.24 2.36 -1.29
C GLY A 50 6.92 1.23 -0.31
N CYS A 51 7.96 0.60 0.21
CA CYS A 51 7.84 -0.42 1.24
C CYS A 51 9.11 -0.45 2.08
N SER A 52 9.06 -1.13 3.23
CA SER A 52 10.25 -1.29 4.09
C SER A 52 11.36 -2.10 3.41
N GLU A 53 10.98 -3.14 2.67
CA GLU A 53 11.89 -3.99 1.90
C GLU A 53 11.10 -4.69 0.78
N LEU A 54 11.75 -4.99 -0.36
CA LEU A 54 11.13 -5.69 -1.47
C LEU A 54 11.35 -7.20 -1.34
N PHE A 55 10.28 -7.98 -1.37
CA PHE A 55 10.33 -9.44 -1.29
C PHE A 55 9.73 -10.11 -2.52
N ASN A 56 10.35 -11.21 -2.93
CA ASN A 56 9.65 -12.27 -3.65
C ASN A 56 9.01 -13.28 -2.68
N ALA A 57 8.18 -14.18 -3.20
CA ALA A 57 7.47 -15.16 -2.40
C ALA A 57 8.41 -16.01 -1.53
N THR A 58 9.53 -16.48 -2.09
CA THR A 58 10.50 -17.33 -1.37
C THR A 58 11.15 -16.59 -0.20
N GLN A 59 11.52 -15.32 -0.38
CA GLN A 59 12.10 -14.50 0.68
C GLN A 59 11.10 -14.26 1.81
N PHE A 60 9.85 -13.97 1.47
CA PHE A 60 8.79 -13.75 2.45
C PHE A 60 8.52 -15.02 3.28
N ILE A 61 8.37 -16.17 2.63
CA ILE A 61 8.17 -17.46 3.34
C ILE A 61 9.35 -17.78 4.25
N LYS A 62 10.58 -17.48 3.83
CA LYS A 62 11.77 -17.67 4.69
C LYS A 62 11.73 -16.78 5.92
N GLN A 63 11.24 -15.54 5.82
CA GLN A 63 11.09 -14.67 6.99
C GLN A 63 10.04 -15.20 7.96
N VAL A 64 8.93 -15.73 7.45
CA VAL A 64 7.87 -16.36 8.27
C VAL A 64 8.42 -17.61 8.98
N ASP A 65 9.07 -18.50 8.25
CA ASP A 65 9.69 -19.71 8.83
C ASP A 65 10.76 -19.37 9.89
N ASN A 66 11.57 -18.32 9.66
CA ASN A 66 12.51 -17.83 10.65
C ASN A 66 11.82 -17.25 11.89
N PHE A 67 10.71 -16.53 11.71
CA PHE A 67 9.92 -15.99 12.80
C PHE A 67 9.36 -17.12 13.68
N ASP A 68 8.76 -18.14 13.08
CA ASP A 68 8.19 -19.28 13.82
C ASP A 68 9.26 -19.99 14.66
N LYS A 69 10.43 -20.25 14.07
CA LYS A 69 11.59 -20.84 14.77
C LYS A 69 12.11 -19.98 15.92
N LEU A 70 12.13 -18.67 15.76
CA LEU A 70 12.62 -17.75 16.79
C LEU A 70 11.68 -17.69 17.99
N TYR A 71 10.38 -17.80 17.76
CA TYR A 71 9.36 -17.70 18.81
C TYR A 71 8.86 -19.05 19.32
N ASN A 72 9.37 -20.17 18.79
CA ASN A 72 8.93 -21.53 19.11
C ASN A 72 7.40 -21.70 19.06
N ILE A 73 6.79 -21.12 18.04
CA ILE A 73 5.34 -21.18 17.75
C ILE A 73 5.07 -22.08 16.55
#